data_AF-A0A1H8NFA4-F1
#
_entry.id   AF-A0A1H8NFA4-F1
#
_cell.length_a   1.000
_cell.length_b   1.000
_cell.length_c   1.000
_cell.angle_alpha   90.00
_cell.angle_beta   90.00
_cell.angle_gamma   90.00
#
_symmetry.space_group_name_H-M   'P 1'
#
loop_
_entity.id
_entity.type
_entity.pdbx_description
1 polymer ?
#
loop_
_entity_poly.entity_id
_entity_poly.type
_entity_poly.pdbx_seq_one_letter_code
_entity_poly.pdbx_strand_id
1 'polypeptide(L)' 'MIHPALASVLPVLLQAGGIFETPLGQLFVVLLGVGAVILVGRLLLHVAWRLVTIAALVVGVLLVVSMFAPGLL' A
#
# COMPACT_ATOMS: atom_id res chain seq x y z
N MET A 1 31.58 11.15 28.13
CA MET A 1 30.98 9.95 28.78
C MET A 1 30.09 9.30 27.74
N ILE A 2 30.59 8.31 26.99
CA ILE A 2 29.76 7.61 26.00
C ILE A 2 28.71 6.86 26.82
N HIS A 3 27.43 7.18 26.62
CA HIS A 3 26.35 6.52 27.36
C HIS A 3 26.40 5.01 27.08
N PRO A 4 26.36 4.14 28.10
CA PRO A 4 26.46 2.68 27.91
C PRO A 4 25.36 2.12 26.99
N ALA A 5 24.23 2.83 26.89
CA ALA A 5 23.14 2.53 25.96
C ALA A 5 23.55 2.64 24.48
N LEU A 6 24.50 3.50 24.11
CA LEU A 6 24.97 3.60 22.73
C LEU A 6 25.94 2.46 22.38
N ALA A 7 26.72 1.99 23.36
CA ALA A 7 27.67 0.91 23.18
C ALA A 7 26.98 -0.45 22.94
N SER A 8 25.79 -0.68 23.51
CA SER A 8 25.00 -1.90 23.29
C SER A 8 24.22 -1.93 21.98
N VAL A 9 23.94 -0.76 21.38
CA VAL A 9 23.19 -0.65 20.13
C VAL A 9 24.08 -0.83 18.89
N LEU A 10 25.35 -0.43 18.96
CA LEU A 10 26.33 -0.61 17.87
C LEU A 10 26.45 -2.07 17.37
N PRO A 11 26.63 -3.09 18.23
CA PRO A 11 26.76 -4.47 17.76
C PRO A 11 25.47 -5.00 17.14
N VAL A 12 24.30 -4.55 17.63
CA VAL A 12 22.99 -4.89 17.06
C VAL A 12 22.84 -4.32 15.64
N LEU A 13 23.23 -3.06 15.42
CA LEU A 13 23.18 -2.44 14.09
C LEU A 13 24.20 -3.04 13.12
N LEU A 14 25.38 -3.45 13.59
CA LEU A 14 26.39 -4.12 12.76
C LEU A 14 25.98 -5.56 12.42
N GLN A 15 25.37 -6.28 13.35
CA GLN A 15 24.80 -7.62 13.08
C GLN A 15 23.56 -7.55 12.19
N ALA A 16 22.81 -6.44 12.24
CA ALA A 16 21.68 -6.20 11.37
C ALA A 16 22.06 -6.17 9.88
N GLY A 17 23.27 -5.73 9.53
CA GLY A 17 23.78 -5.80 8.15
C GLY A 17 24.06 -7.23 7.69
N GLY A 18 24.66 -8.05 8.55
CA GLY A 18 25.02 -9.43 8.23
C GLY A 18 23.83 -10.39 8.13
N ILE A 19 22.74 -10.14 8.88
CA ILE A 19 21.53 -11.00 8.82
C ILE A 19 20.82 -10.94 7.47
N PHE A 20 20.87 -9.82 6.73
CA PHE A 20 20.26 -9.72 5.40
C PHE A 20 20.98 -10.54 4.33
N GLU A 21 22.28 -10.82 4.51
CA GLU A 21 23.07 -11.68 3.62
C GLU A 21 22.94 -13.18 3.95
N THR A 22 22.29 -13.52 5.07
CA THR A 22 22.00 -14.92 5.39
C THR A 22 20.78 -15.43 4.59
N PRO A 23 20.71 -16.75 4.31
CA PRO A 23 19.56 -17.35 3.64
C PRO A 23 18.21 -17.01 4.31
N LEU A 24 18.19 -16.84 5.64
CA LEU A 24 17.01 -16.43 6.40
C LEU A 24 16.64 -14.96 6.17
N GLY A 25 17.63 -14.06 6.09
CA GLY A 25 17.40 -12.65 5.76
C GLY A 25 16.81 -12.46 4.37
N GLN A 26 17.29 -13.24 3.40
CA GLN A 26 16.77 -13.20 2.04
C GLN A 26 15.30 -13.63 1.96
N LEU A 27 14.90 -14.67 2.71
CA LEU A 27 13.49 -15.06 2.84
C LEU A 27 12.63 -13.95 3.47
N PHE A 28 13.16 -13.25 4.47
CA PHE A 28 12.48 -12.13 5.11
C PHE A 28 12.27 -10.96 4.13
N VAL A 29 13.27 -10.64 3.32
CA VAL A 29 13.17 -9.62 2.26
C VAL A 29 12.12 -10.01 1.22
N VAL A 30 12.07 -11.28 0.80
CA VAL A 30 11.03 -11.78 -0.12
C VAL A 30 9.64 -11.62 0.50
N LEU A 31 9.48 -11.96 1.78
CA LEU A 31 8.20 -11.83 2.47
C LEU A 31 7.75 -10.36 2.58
N LEU A 32 8.66 -9.46 2.90
CA LEU A 32 8.40 -8.02 2.89
C LEU A 32 8.08 -7.51 1.48
N GLY A 33 8.79 -7.99 0.47
CA GLY A 33 8.54 -7.65 -0.94
C GLY A 33 7.13 -8.04 -1.37
N VAL A 34 6.72 -9.29 -1.10
CA VAL A 34 5.37 -9.78 -1.41
C VAL A 34 4.32 -9.01 -0.60
N GLY A 35 4.57 -8.78 0.69
CA GLY A 35 3.69 -7.98 1.55
C GLY A 35 3.48 -6.57 1.00
N ALA A 36 4.55 -5.90 0.56
CA ALA A 36 4.48 -4.58 -0.05
C ALA A 36 3.69 -4.60 -1.36
N VAL A 37 3.91 -5.59 -2.23
CA VAL A 37 3.16 -5.74 -3.48
C VAL A 37 1.67 -5.96 -3.22
N ILE A 38 1.30 -6.80 -2.26
CA ILE A 38 -0.11 -7.01 -1.88
C ILE A 38 -0.72 -5.72 -1.35
N LEU A 39 0.03 -4.97 -0.52
CA LEU A 39 -0.44 -3.71 0.04
C LEU A 39 -0.69 -2.68 -1.07
N VAL A 40 0.24 -2.55 -2.02
CA VAL A 40 0.10 -1.67 -3.19
C VAL A 40 -1.02 -2.13 -4.10
N GLY A 41 -1.10 -3.43 -4.42
CA GLY A 41 -2.14 -4.00 -5.26
C GLY A 41 -3.53 -3.78 -4.64
N ARG A 42 -3.66 -3.98 -3.33
CA ARG A 42 -4.90 -3.71 -2.61
C ARG A 42 -5.27 -2.23 -2.62
N LEU A 43 -4.30 -1.33 -2.46
CA LEU A 43 -4.53 0.10 -2.52
C LEU A 43 -5.01 0.53 -3.91
N LEU A 44 -4.33 0.07 -4.97
CA LEU A 44 -4.73 0.32 -6.35
C LEU A 44 -6.13 -0.23 -6.64
N LEU A 45 -6.43 -1.45 -6.21
CA LEU A 45 -7.74 -2.05 -6.42
C LEU A 45 -8.85 -1.25 -5.71
N HIS A 46 -8.59 -0.77 -4.50
CA HIS A 46 -9.53 0.06 -3.76
C HIS A 46 -9.76 1.42 -4.43
N VAL A 47 -8.70 2.05 -4.95
CA VAL A 47 -8.78 3.32 -5.68
C VAL A 47 -9.53 3.14 -7.01
N ALA A 48 -9.21 2.08 -7.76
CA ALA A 48 -9.88 1.76 -9.01
C ALA A 48 -11.39 1.54 -8.78
N TRP A 49 -11.75 0.81 -7.73
CA TRP A 49 -13.15 0.59 -7.38
C TRP A 49 -13.89 1.90 -7.06
N ARG A 50 -13.22 2.85 -6.40
CA ARG A 50 -13.78 4.18 -6.14
C ARG A 50 -13.99 4.97 -7.43
N LEU A 51 -13.03 4.98 -8.33
CA LEU A 51 -13.17 5.64 -9.64
C LEU A 51 -14.34 5.06 -10.44
N VAL A 52 -14.44 3.73 -10.50
CA VAL A 52 -15.51 3.04 -11.23
C VAL A 52 -16.87 3.33 -10.62
N THR A 53 -17.01 3.27 -9.29
CA THR A 53 -18.28 3.58 -8.63
C THR A 53 -18.69 5.02 -8.82
N ILE A 54 -17.76 5.98 -8.72
CA ILE A 54 -18.07 7.40 -8.99
C ILE A 54 -18.54 7.59 -10.44
N ALA A 55 -17.84 7.02 -11.42
CA ALA A 55 -18.23 7.13 -12.82
C ALA A 55 -19.59 6.48 -13.08
N ALA A 56 -19.80 5.25 -12.59
CA ALA A 56 -21.07 4.54 -12.73
C ALA A 56 -22.23 5.31 -12.06
N LEU A 57 -21.97 5.93 -10.90
CA LEU A 57 -22.97 6.70 -10.16
C LEU A 57 -23.30 8.00 -10.90
N VAL A 58 -22.31 8.74 -11.38
CA VAL A 58 -22.52 9.95 -12.20
C VAL A 58 -23.27 9.63 -13.48
N VAL A 59 -22.85 8.62 -14.23
CA VAL A 59 -23.50 8.20 -15.48
C VAL A 59 -24.91 7.69 -15.20
N GLY A 60 -25.10 6.87 -14.17
CA GLY A 60 -26.40 6.34 -13.78
C GLY A 60 -27.38 7.46 -13.40
N VAL A 61 -26.93 8.44 -12.61
CA VAL A 61 -27.76 9.60 -12.24
C VAL A 61 -28.07 10.46 -13.46
N LEU A 62 -27.07 10.78 -14.29
CA LEU A 62 -27.30 11.55 -15.53
C LEU A 62 -28.32 10.87 -16.43
N LEU A 63 -28.23 9.54 -16.56
CA LEU A 63 -29.14 8.76 -17.40
C LEU A 63 -30.56 8.78 -16.84
N VAL A 64 -30.73 8.64 -15.52
CA VAL A 64 -32.05 8.76 -14.87
C VAL A 64 -32.63 10.16 -15.05
N VAL A 65 -31.83 11.21 -14.84
CA VAL A 65 -32.28 12.60 -15.08
C VAL A 65 -32.67 12.80 -16.53
N SER A 66 -31.88 12.30 -17.49
CA SER A 66 -32.19 12.39 -18.92
C SER A 66 -33.48 11.66 -19.29
N MET A 67 -33.75 10.48 -18.72
CA MET A 67 -34.95 9.71 -19.00
C MET A 67 -36.22 10.27 -18.34
N PHE A 68 -36.12 10.80 -17.12
CA PHE A 68 -37.30 11.20 -16.32
C PHE A 68 -37.52 12.72 -16.26
N ALA A 69 -36.55 13.54 -16.64
CA ALA A 69 -36.64 15.00 -16.62
C ALA A 69 -36.09 15.63 -17.92
N PRO A 70 -36.67 15.32 -19.10
CA PRO A 70 -36.23 15.86 -20.39
C PRO A 70 -36.39 17.38 -20.54
N GLY A 71 -37.00 18.07 -19.57
CA GLY A 71 -37.19 19.53 -19.57
C GLY A 71 -36.23 20.31 -18.63
N LEU A 72 -35.29 19.63 -17.96
CA LEU A 72 -34.38 20.23 -16.96
C LEU A 72 -32.90 20.26 -17.40
N LEU A 73 -32.58 19.61 -18.52
CA LEU A 73 -31.28 19.58 -19.21
C LEU A 73 -31.43 20.16 -20.61
#